data_AF-A0AAP5JUM0-F1
#
_entry.id   AF-A0AAP5JUM0-F1
#
_cell.length_a   1.000
_cell.length_b   1.000
_cell.length_c   1.000
_cell.angle_alpha   90.00
_cell.angle_beta   90.00
_cell.angle_gamma   90.00
#
_symmetry.space_group_name_H-M   'P 1'
#
loop_
_entity.id
_entity.type
_entity.pdbx_description
1 polymer ?
#
loop_
_entity_poly.entity_id
_entity_poly.type
_entity_poly.pdbx_seq_one_letter_code
_entity_poly.pdbx_strand_id
1 'polypeptide(L)'
;MNAKDLFLSDKDIPETIKVHFLVTSTLKCYKENFERAPDLLPGTKIEILASSTTGKHYAHLVLCTAKMLPGSSKWEHLIKGEKHGFVDLGFEIGVMPHNRSLVTGIGK
;
A
#
# COMPACT_ATOMS: atom_id res chain seq x y z
N MET A 1 16.82 14.54 -16.83
CA MET A 1 16.12 14.44 -15.53
C MET A 1 16.78 13.33 -14.75
N ASN A 2 17.40 13.65 -13.62
CA ASN A 2 18.16 12.69 -12.84
C ASN A 2 17.20 11.92 -11.93
N ALA A 3 17.36 10.61 -11.79
CA ALA A 3 16.42 9.78 -11.00
C ALA A 3 16.32 10.24 -9.53
N LYS A 4 17.33 10.97 -9.04
CA LYS A 4 17.37 11.58 -7.70
C LYS A 4 16.39 12.74 -7.50
N ASP A 5 15.93 13.37 -8.58
CA ASP A 5 15.00 14.52 -8.52
C ASP A 5 13.52 14.10 -8.36
N LEU A 6 13.24 12.80 -8.33
CA LEU A 6 11.88 12.25 -8.12
C LEU A 6 11.60 11.85 -6.67
N PHE A 7 12.59 11.95 -5.78
CA PHE A 7 12.42 11.57 -4.39
C PHE A 7 12.12 12.82 -3.56
N LEU A 8 10.83 13.01 -3.27
CA LEU A 8 10.39 13.94 -2.24
C LEU A 8 11.09 13.55 -0.93
N SER A 9 11.76 14.51 -0.30
CA SER A 9 12.36 14.31 1.01
C SER A 9 11.27 13.93 2.01
N ASP A 10 11.56 13.10 3.02
CA ASP A 10 10.59 12.70 4.06
C ASP A 10 9.96 13.91 4.81
N LYS A 11 10.55 15.11 4.67
CA LYS A 11 10.04 16.36 5.25
C LYS A 11 9.05 17.10 4.36
N ASP A 12 8.90 16.70 3.10
CA ASP A 12 8.12 17.41 2.07
C ASP A 12 7.00 16.55 1.44
N ILE A 13 6.70 15.37 2.01
CA ILE A 13 5.54 14.56 1.58
C ILE A 13 4.36 14.97 2.46
N PRO A 14 3.41 15.80 1.98
CA PRO A 14 2.18 16.03 2.71
C PRO A 14 1.56 14.67 3.08
N GLU A 15 1.12 14.52 4.33
CA GLU A 15 0.49 13.30 4.86
C GLU A 15 -0.74 12.84 4.05
N THR A 16 -1.15 13.63 3.06
CA THR A 16 -2.29 13.43 2.18
C THR A 16 -1.94 12.86 0.82
N ILE A 17 -0.65 12.77 0.43
CA ILE A 17 -0.28 12.19 -0.86
C ILE A 17 -0.58 10.71 -0.86
N LYS A 18 -1.39 10.28 -1.82
CA LYS A 18 -1.73 8.88 -2.03
C LYS A 18 -0.98 8.34 -3.24
N VAL A 19 -0.45 7.13 -3.10
CA VAL A 19 0.27 6.41 -4.14
C VAL A 19 -0.43 5.10 -4.44
N HIS A 20 -0.46 4.74 -5.71
CA HIS A 20 -1.14 3.54 -6.18
C HIS A 20 -0.12 2.49 -6.62
N PHE A 21 -0.32 1.26 -6.15
CA PHE A 21 0.54 0.12 -6.47
C PHE A 21 -0.26 -1.01 -7.10
N LEU A 22 0.31 -1.70 -8.08
CA LEU A 22 -0.26 -2.94 -8.61
C LEU A 22 0.29 -4.13 -7.84
N VAL A 23 -0.60 -4.95 -7.27
CA VAL A 23 -0.28 -6.19 -6.58
C VAL A 23 0.07 -7.28 -7.58
N THR A 24 1.22 -7.94 -7.43
CA THR A 24 1.70 -8.99 -8.35
C THR A 24 1.59 -10.41 -7.80
N SER A 25 1.34 -10.55 -6.51
CA SER A 25 1.17 -11.83 -5.79
C SER A 25 0.00 -11.74 -4.80
N THR A 26 -0.54 -12.86 -4.34
CA THR A 26 -1.56 -12.82 -3.28
C THR A 26 -0.99 -12.21 -2.00
N LEU A 27 -1.66 -11.20 -1.44
CA LEU A 27 -1.24 -10.49 -0.22
C LEU A 27 -2.24 -10.69 0.90
N LYS A 28 -1.72 -10.85 2.13
CA LYS A 28 -2.56 -10.97 3.31
C LYS A 28 -3.11 -9.59 3.69
N CYS A 29 -4.40 -9.53 4.01
CA CYS A 29 -5.06 -8.30 4.39
C CYS A 29 -5.61 -8.38 5.81
N TYR A 30 -5.60 -7.28 6.54
CA TYR A 30 -6.03 -7.20 7.93
C TYR A 30 -6.90 -5.97 8.16
N LYS A 31 -7.84 -6.09 9.09
CA LYS A 31 -8.65 -4.97 9.59
C LYS A 31 -7.84 -4.03 10.47
N GLU A 32 -8.40 -2.88 10.84
CA GLU A 32 -7.80 -1.94 11.80
C GLU A 32 -7.42 -2.60 13.14
N ASN A 33 -8.19 -3.60 13.57
CA ASN A 33 -7.94 -4.38 14.80
C ASN A 33 -7.02 -5.61 14.61
N PHE A 34 -6.34 -5.73 13.45
CA PHE A 34 -5.44 -6.83 13.08
C PHE A 34 -6.11 -8.20 12.89
N GLU A 35 -7.44 -8.29 12.86
CA GLU A 35 -8.11 -9.51 12.41
C GLU A 35 -7.86 -9.77 10.92
N ARG A 36 -7.74 -11.05 10.56
CA ARG A 36 -7.56 -11.45 9.15
C ARG A 36 -8.81 -11.11 8.34
N ALA A 37 -8.60 -10.40 7.23
CA ALA A 37 -9.60 -10.12 6.21
C ALA A 37 -9.32 -10.97 4.95
N PRO A 38 -10.23 -11.00 3.96
CA PRO A 38 -9.97 -11.66 2.69
C PRO A 38 -8.72 -11.11 2.01
N ASP A 39 -7.88 -12.02 1.51
CA ASP A 39 -6.61 -11.70 0.86
C ASP A 39 -6.82 -10.90 -0.44
N LEU A 40 -5.83 -10.10 -0.81
CA LEU A 40 -5.81 -9.37 -2.06
C LEU A 40 -5.21 -10.25 -3.15
N LEU A 41 -5.92 -10.40 -4.26
CA LEU A 41 -5.48 -11.18 -5.40
C LEU A 41 -4.51 -10.39 -6.29
N PRO A 42 -3.61 -11.07 -7.02
CA PRO A 42 -2.81 -10.45 -8.08
C PRO A 42 -3.68 -9.66 -9.06
N GLY A 43 -3.17 -8.52 -9.52
CA GLY A 43 -3.88 -7.58 -10.39
C GLY A 43 -4.73 -6.55 -9.65
N THR A 44 -4.89 -6.68 -8.32
CA THR A 44 -5.52 -5.65 -7.49
C THR A 44 -4.63 -4.41 -7.47
N LYS A 45 -5.20 -3.22 -7.67
CA LYS A 45 -4.51 -1.97 -7.36
C LYS A 45 -4.84 -1.56 -5.94
N ILE A 46 -3.84 -1.09 -5.21
CA ILE A 46 -4.00 -0.63 -3.82
C ILE A 46 -3.56 0.82 -3.69
N GLU A 47 -4.22 1.54 -2.78
CA GLU A 47 -3.92 2.93 -2.46
C GLU A 47 -3.33 3.03 -1.05
N ILE A 48 -2.13 3.58 -0.97
CA ILE A 48 -1.34 3.72 0.25
C ILE A 48 -0.94 5.20 0.41
N LEU A 49 -0.83 5.70 1.64
CA LEU A 49 -0.27 7.04 1.85
C LEU A 49 1.23 7.02 1.55
N ALA A 50 1.75 8.01 0.84
CA ALA A 50 3.17 8.10 0.50
C ALA A 50 4.07 8.20 1.75
N SER A 51 3.53 8.74 2.86
CA SER A 51 4.17 8.77 4.16
C SER A 51 4.07 7.45 4.95
N SER A 52 3.37 6.44 4.42
CA SER A 52 3.26 5.14 5.09
C SER A 52 4.63 4.48 5.14
N THR A 53 5.14 4.34 6.35
CA THR A 53 6.37 3.59 6.64
C THR A 53 6.03 2.38 7.48
N THR A 54 6.80 1.30 7.32
CA THR A 54 6.68 0.12 8.17
C THR A 54 7.37 0.38 9.51
N GLY A 55 6.66 0.23 10.65
CA GLY A 55 7.22 0.59 11.97
C GLY A 55 6.53 0.05 13.23
N LYS A 56 7.38 -0.22 14.24
CA LYS A 56 7.19 -0.64 15.67
C LYS A 56 6.52 -1.97 16.01
N HIS A 57 5.32 -2.31 15.54
CA HIS A 57 4.64 -3.54 16.00
C HIS A 57 4.65 -4.68 14.99
N TYR A 58 4.56 -4.38 13.69
CA TYR A 58 4.69 -5.37 12.61
C TYR A 58 5.40 -4.74 11.41
N ALA A 59 6.67 -5.08 11.22
CA ALA A 59 7.55 -4.51 10.19
C ALA A 59 7.09 -4.75 8.73
N HIS A 60 6.10 -5.60 8.53
CA HIS A 60 5.64 -6.04 7.22
C HIS A 60 4.25 -5.48 6.83
N LEU A 61 3.54 -4.84 7.76
CA LEU A 61 2.20 -4.31 7.52
C LEU A 61 2.24 -2.85 7.09
N VAL A 62 1.51 -2.53 6.01
CA VAL A 62 1.36 -1.17 5.50
C VAL A 62 -0.09 -0.76 5.49
N LEU A 63 -0.36 0.47 5.94
CA LEU A 63 -1.69 1.05 5.91
C LEU A 63 -2.15 1.24 4.46
N CYS A 64 -3.32 0.72 4.15
CA CYS A 64 -3.94 0.84 2.84
C CYS A 64 -5.38 1.35 3.02
N THR A 65 -5.76 2.36 2.23
CA THR A 65 -7.07 3.03 2.35
C THR A 65 -8.09 2.43 1.39
N ALA A 66 -7.67 2.16 0.15
CA ALA A 66 -8.56 1.72 -0.91
C ALA A 66 -7.93 0.65 -1.79
N LYS A 67 -8.79 -0.08 -2.50
CA LYS A 67 -8.41 -1.05 -3.52
C LYS A 67 -9.28 -0.92 -4.78
N MET A 68 -8.75 -1.37 -5.89
CA MET A 68 -9.48 -1.60 -7.13
C MET A 68 -9.20 -3.02 -7.59
N LEU A 69 -10.25 -3.85 -7.64
CA LEU A 69 -10.14 -5.26 -8.01
C LEU A 69 -9.77 -5.42 -9.49
N PRO A 70 -9.14 -6.56 -9.88
CA PRO A 70 -8.86 -6.86 -11.28
C PRO A 70 -10.11 -6.72 -12.16
N GLY A 71 -10.00 -6.01 -13.28
CA GLY A 71 -11.11 -5.77 -14.20
C GLY A 71 -12.13 -4.70 -13.75
N SER A 72 -11.99 -4.16 -12.54
CA SER A 72 -12.78 -3.00 -12.09
C SER A 72 -12.15 -1.69 -12.53
N SER A 73 -12.99 -0.66 -12.67
CA SER A 73 -12.58 0.74 -12.84
C SER A 73 -12.89 1.61 -11.62
N LYS A 74 -13.38 1.01 -10.53
CA LYS A 74 -13.81 1.70 -9.32
C LYS A 74 -12.90 1.40 -8.15
N TRP A 75 -12.53 2.47 -7.43
CA TRP A 75 -11.89 2.38 -6.14
C TRP A 75 -12.95 2.13 -5.06
N GLU A 76 -12.65 1.20 -4.16
CA GLU A 76 -13.47 0.86 -3.01
C GLU A 76 -12.60 0.90 -1.76
N HIS A 77 -13.21 1.03 -0.58
CA HIS A 77 -12.49 0.84 0.67
C HIS A 77 -11.78 -0.52 0.67
N LEU A 78 -10.57 -0.57 1.24
CA LEU A 78 -9.84 -1.83 1.37
C LEU A 78 -10.71 -2.89 2.05
N ILE A 79 -11.31 -2.51 3.18
CA ILE A 79 -12.29 -3.27 3.96
C ILE A 79 -13.58 -2.45 4.06
N LYS A 80 -14.70 -3.07 3.72
CA LYS A 80 -16.01 -2.40 3.73
C LYS A 80 -16.39 -1.98 5.16
N GLY A 81 -16.63 -0.68 5.36
CA GLY A 81 -17.03 -0.12 6.65
C GLY A 81 -15.88 0.37 7.53
N GLU A 82 -14.62 0.17 7.12
CA GLU A 82 -13.43 0.67 7.82
C GLU A 82 -12.81 1.85 7.05
N LYS A 83 -12.14 2.74 7.77
CA LYS A 83 -11.47 3.90 7.15
C LYS A 83 -10.20 3.45 6.42
N HIS A 84 -9.54 2.44 6.95
CA HIS A 84 -8.33 1.85 6.43
C HIS A 84 -8.24 0.38 6.85
N GLY A 85 -7.23 -0.32 6.36
CA GLY A 85 -6.77 -1.57 6.95
C GLY A 85 -5.29 -1.74 6.63
N PHE A 86 -4.78 -2.96 6.83
CA PHE A 86 -3.37 -3.25 6.63
C PHE A 86 -3.16 -4.35 5.60
N VAL A 87 -2.11 -4.21 4.81
CA VAL A 87 -1.66 -5.23 3.86
C VAL A 87 -0.27 -5.69 4.26
N ASP A 88 -0.08 -7.00 4.33
CA ASP A 88 1.24 -7.60 4.49
C ASP A 88 1.94 -7.59 3.14
N LEU A 89 2.91 -6.72 3.03
CA LEU A 89 3.74 -6.55 1.85
C LEU A 89 5.14 -7.17 2.03
N GLY A 90 5.36 -7.91 3.13
CA GLY A 90 6.61 -8.63 3.38
C GLY A 90 7.84 -7.73 3.47
N PHE A 91 7.68 -6.46 3.90
CA PHE A 91 8.81 -5.54 4.07
C PHE A 91 9.59 -5.81 5.35
N GLU A 92 10.87 -5.42 5.31
CA GLU A 92 11.67 -5.16 6.49
C GLU A 92 11.51 -3.68 6.89
N ILE A 93 11.88 -3.34 8.13
CA ILE A 93 11.80 -1.96 8.63
C ILE A 93 12.61 -1.03 7.71
N GLY A 94 12.00 0.07 7.26
CA GLY A 94 12.66 1.09 6.44
C GLY A 94 12.65 0.82 4.92
N VAL A 95 11.96 -0.22 4.46
CA VAL A 95 11.81 -0.51 3.02
C VAL A 95 10.50 0.08 2.48
N MET A 96 10.59 0.99 1.51
CA MET A 96 9.43 1.58 0.84
C MET A 96 8.70 0.58 -0.08
N PRO A 97 7.38 0.73 -0.28
CA PRO A 97 6.62 -0.27 -1.03
C PRO A 97 7.08 -0.56 -2.46
N HIS A 98 7.48 0.47 -3.20
CA HIS A 98 7.96 0.35 -4.58
C HIS A 98 9.25 -0.48 -4.74
N ASN A 99 9.97 -0.79 -3.66
CA ASN A 99 11.23 -1.53 -3.70
C ASN A 99 11.08 -3.06 -3.64
N ARG A 100 9.85 -3.60 -3.62
CA ARG A 100 9.62 -5.06 -3.59
C ARG A 100 8.97 -5.58 -4.86
N SER A 101 9.26 -6.83 -5.18
CA SER A 101 8.68 -7.56 -6.31
C SER A 101 7.17 -7.82 -6.19
N LEU A 102 6.63 -7.76 -4.97
CA LEU A 102 5.20 -8.04 -4.69
C LEU A 102 4.26 -6.91 -5.13
N VAL A 103 4.83 -5.74 -5.46
CA VAL A 103 4.11 -4.61 -6.02
C VAL A 103 4.92 -3.93 -7.12
N THR A 104 4.27 -3.45 -8.18
CA THR A 104 4.98 -2.73 -9.26
C THR A 104 4.30 -1.41 -9.61
N GLY A 105 5.11 -0.39 -9.85
CA GLY A 105 4.70 0.90 -10.42
C GLY A 105 4.05 1.86 -9.41
N ILE A 106 4.09 3.16 -9.74
CA ILE A 106 3.34 4.22 -9.07
C ILE A 106 2.32 4.73 -10.10
N GLY A 107 1.03 4.50 -9.84
CA GLY A 107 -0.04 5.12 -10.63
C GLY A 107 -0.20 6.60 -10.27
N LYS A 108 -0.44 7.44 -11.28
CA LYS A 108 -0.95 8.81 -11.10
C LYS A 108 -2.48 8.79 -11.08
#